data_AF-A0A7C1PPY0-F1
#
_entry.id   AF-A0A7C1PPY0-F1
#
_cell.length_a   1.000
_cell.length_b   1.000
_cell.length_c   1.000
_cell.angle_alpha   90.00
_cell.angle_beta   90.00
_cell.angle_gamma   90.00
#
_symmetry.space_group_name_H-M   'P 1'
#
loop_
_entity.id
_entity.type
_entity.pdbx_description
1 polymer ?
#
loop_
_entity_poly.entity_id
_entity_poly.type
_entity_poly.pdbx_seq_one_letter_code
_entity_poly.pdbx_strand_id
1 'polypeptide(L)' 'MKTNELISEAMSLPVEVRTLLVNKLLESLNPPDKEIDELWAKEAEKRVEDIRTGKVKTIPGEEVFKKIRRKINP' A
#
# COMPACT_ATOMS: atom_id res chain seq x y z
N MET A 1 14.17 27.97 -4.00
CA MET A 1 13.42 27.79 -2.75
C MET A 1 14.18 26.82 -1.86
N LYS A 2 14.41 27.16 -0.59
CA LYS A 2 15.05 26.24 0.36
C LYS A 2 14.03 25.21 0.82
N THR A 3 14.45 24.00 1.16
CA THR A 3 13.55 22.90 1.58
C THR A 3 12.60 23.31 2.71
N ASN A 4 13.08 24.09 3.67
CA ASN A 4 12.26 24.55 4.79
C ASN A 4 11.17 25.55 4.38
N GLU A 5 11.43 26.38 3.36
CA GLU A 5 10.44 27.32 2.80
C GLU A 5 9.32 26.52 2.11
N LEU A 6 9.67 25.52 1.29
CA LEU A 6 8.70 24.62 0.64
C LEU A 6 7.82 23.87 1.65
N ILE A 7 8.42 23.35 2.73
CA ILE A 7 7.67 22.65 3.77
C ILE A 7 6.70 23.62 4.47
N SER A 8 7.16 24.82 4.80
CA SER A 8 6.31 25.85 5.44
C SER A 8 5.13 26.23 4.56
N GLU A 9 5.36 26.43 3.26
CA GLU A 9 4.30 26.69 2.29
C GLU A 9 3.32 25.52 2.20
N ALA A 10 3.81 24.29 2.07
CA ALA A 10 2.97 23.09 2.01
C ALA A 10 2.11 22.92 3.27
N MET A 11 2.65 23.22 4.45
CA MET A 11 1.90 23.16 5.72
C MET A 11 0.84 24.25 5.83
N SER A 12 1.03 25.40 5.18
CA SER A 12 0.06 26.50 5.16
C SER A 12 -1.18 26.23 4.30
N LEU A 13 -1.13 25.24 3.40
CA LEU A 13 -2.24 24.90 2.51
C LEU A 13 -3.43 24.30 3.28
N PRO A 14 -4.67 24.45 2.78
CA PRO A 14 -5.83 23.72 3.30
C PRO A 14 -5.61 22.20 3.29
N VAL A 15 -6.26 21.48 4.21
CA VAL A 15 -6.03 20.04 4.41
C VAL A 15 -6.29 19.23 3.15
N GLU A 16 -7.31 19.60 2.36
CA GLU A 16 -7.67 18.95 1.10
C GLU A 16 -6.55 19.06 0.07
N VAL A 17 -5.93 20.24 0.00
CA VAL A 17 -4.81 20.51 -0.93
C VAL A 17 -3.55 19.78 -0.46
N ARG A 18 -3.30 19.72 0.86
CA ARG A 18 -2.19 18.94 1.42
C ARG A 18 -2.36 17.45 1.11
N THR A 19 -3.56 16.90 1.24
CA THR A 19 -3.84 15.49 0.90
C THR A 19 -3.58 15.23 -0.58
N LEU A 20 -4.01 16.12 -1.47
CA LEU A 20 -3.70 16.01 -2.90
C LEU A 20 -2.19 16.02 -3.16
N LEU A 21 -1.46 16.95 -2.53
CA LEU A 21 -0.01 17.05 -2.65
C LEU A 21 0.70 15.79 -2.14
N VAL A 22 0.28 15.26 -0.99
CA VAL A 22 0.79 14.01 -0.42
C VAL A 22 0.57 12.85 -1.40
N ASN A 23 -0.62 12.72 -1.98
CA ASN A 23 -0.90 11.67 -2.96
C ASN A 23 0.04 11.78 -4.17
N LYS A 24 0.26 12.98 -4.70
CA LYS A 24 1.18 13.19 -5.83
C LYS A 24 2.63 12.87 -5.48
N LEU A 25 3.08 13.20 -4.28
CA LEU A 25 4.40 12.82 -3.80
C LEU A 25 4.51 11.30 -3.65
N LEU A 26 3.50 10.63 -3.09
CA LEU A 26 3.47 9.17 -2.95
C LEU A 26 3.47 8.45 -4.30
N GLU A 27 2.70 8.95 -5.28
CA GLU A 27 2.71 8.47 -6.67
C GLU A 27 4.10 8.63 -7.30
N SER A 28 4.81 9.73 -7.03
CA SER A 28 6.16 9.95 -7.57
C SER A 28 7.22 9.04 -6.96
N LEU A 29 7.06 8.65 -5.69
CA LEU A 29 7.97 7.75 -4.99
C LEU A 29 7.76 6.29 -5.39
N ASN A 30 6.56 5.95 -5.82
CA ASN A 30 6.18 4.62 -6.29
C ASN A 30 5.60 4.73 -7.69
N PRO A 31 6.41 5.10 -8.70
CA PRO A 31 5.92 5.21 -10.06
C PRO A 31 5.34 3.85 -10.48
N PRO A 32 4.15 3.83 -11.12
CA PRO A 32 3.56 2.59 -11.58
C PRO A 32 4.50 1.95 -12.60
N ASP A 33 4.86 0.71 -12.33
CA ASP A 33 5.64 -0.11 -13.23
C ASP A 33 4.70 -1.14 -13.84
N LYS A 34 4.35 -0.91 -15.11
CA LYS A 34 3.38 -1.73 -15.82
C LYS A 34 3.79 -3.20 -15.88
N GLU A 35 5.09 -3.50 -15.98
CA GLU A 35 5.56 -4.88 -16.01
C GLU A 35 5.37 -5.53 -14.63
N ILE A 36 5.70 -4.81 -13.56
CA ILE A 36 5.47 -5.28 -12.19
C ILE A 36 3.97 -5.46 -11.92
N ASP A 37 3.13 -4.55 -12.36
CA ASP A 37 1.67 -4.62 -12.20
C ASP A 37 1.08 -5.85 -12.92
N GLU A 38 1.53 -6.14 -14.14
CA GLU A 38 1.14 -7.34 -14.88
C GLU A 38 1.59 -8.63 -14.17
N LEU A 39 2.80 -8.65 -13.60
CA LEU A 39 3.29 -9.77 -12.80
C LEU A 39 2.48 -9.97 -11.52
N TRP A 40 2.09 -8.90 -10.83
CA TRP A 40 1.23 -8.96 -9.65
C TRP A 40 -0.16 -9.47 -9.97
N ALA A 41 -0.76 -9.02 -11.07
CA ALA A 41 -2.08 -9.49 -11.52
C ALA A 41 -2.05 -11.01 -11.77
N LYS A 42 -1.05 -11.48 -12.51
CA LYS A 42 -0.85 -12.91 -12.79
C LYS A 42 -0.67 -13.73 -11.52
N GLU A 43 0.15 -13.26 -10.58
CA GLU A 43 0.38 -13.96 -9.32
C GLU A 43 -0.87 -13.98 -8.43
N ALA A 44 -1.65 -12.89 -8.40
CA ALA A 44 -2.91 -12.82 -7.66
C ALA A 44 -3.93 -13.84 -8.19
N GLU A 45 -4.13 -13.90 -9.52
CA GLU A 45 -5.01 -14.89 -10.16
C GLU A 45 -4.56 -16.32 -9.86
N LYS A 46 -3.26 -16.59 -10.02
CA LYS A 46 -2.68 -17.90 -9.70
C LYS A 46 -2.93 -18.30 -8.24
N ARG A 47 -2.74 -17.38 -7.29
CA ARG A 47 -2.97 -17.65 -5.86
C ARG A 47 -4.42 -17.95 -5.55
N VAL A 48 -5.36 -17.24 -6.17
CA VAL A 48 -6.79 -17.51 -6.02
C VAL A 48 -7.13 -18.93 -6.50
N GLU A 49 -6.58 -19.34 -7.64
CA GLU A 49 -6.81 -20.67 -8.20
C GLU A 49 -6.16 -21.78 -7.37
N ASP A 50 -4.91 -21.59 -6.94
CA ASP A 50 -4.20 -22.53 -6.06
C ASP A 50 -4.99 -22.75 -4.74
N ILE A 51 -5.66 -21.71 -4.21
CA ILE A 51 -6.54 -21.82 -3.03
C ILE A 51 -7.83 -22.59 -3.37
N ARG A 52 -8.52 -22.23 -4.46
CA ARG A 52 -9.78 -22.87 -4.88
C ARG A 52 -9.62 -24.36 -5.16
N THR A 53 -8.49 -24.75 -5.75
CA THR A 53 -8.16 -26.15 -6.08
C THR A 53 -7.58 -26.93 -4.90
N GLY A 54 -7.33 -26.27 -3.76
CA GLY A 54 -6.71 -26.90 -2.59
C GLY A 54 -5.24 -27.27 -2.77
N LYS A 55 -4.57 -26.73 -3.80
CA LYS A 55 -3.15 -26.97 -4.08
C LYS A 55 -2.23 -26.36 -3.02
N VAL A 56 -2.72 -25.36 -2.27
CA VAL A 56 -2.01 -24.76 -1.14
C VAL A 56 -2.80 -24.90 0.15
N LYS A 57 -2.08 -25.05 1.27
CA LYS A 57 -2.67 -25.00 2.61
C LYS A 57 -2.83 -23.55 3.03
N THR A 58 -4.07 -23.12 3.30
CA THR A 58 -4.36 -21.78 3.81
C THR A 58 -4.19 -21.69 5.33
N ILE A 59 -4.08 -20.47 5.83
CA ILE A 59 -4.13 -20.15 7.25
C ILE A 59 -5.47 -19.45 7.51
N PRO A 60 -6.21 -19.79 8.57
CA PRO A 60 -7.44 -19.09 8.94
C PRO A 60 -7.20 -17.59 9.15
N GLY A 61 -8.10 -16.75 8.62
CA GLY A 61 -7.96 -15.29 8.69
C GLY A 61 -7.90 -14.77 10.13
N GLU A 62 -8.68 -15.38 11.03
CA GLU A 62 -8.75 -15.05 12.45
C GLU A 62 -7.39 -15.20 13.13
N GLU A 63 -6.61 -16.22 12.76
CA GLU A 63 -5.26 -16.42 13.30
C GLU A 63 -4.31 -15.31 12.86
N VAL A 64 -4.41 -14.86 11.61
CA VAL A 64 -3.60 -13.77 11.07
C VAL A 64 -3.92 -12.46 11.80
N PHE A 65 -5.21 -12.12 11.92
CA PHE A 65 -5.62 -10.89 12.63
C PHE A 65 -5.26 -10.91 14.11
N LYS A 66 -5.36 -12.07 14.78
CA LYS A 66 -4.91 -12.23 16.16
C LYS A 66 -3.41 -11.93 16.31
N LYS A 67 -2.57 -12.39 15.37
CA LYS A 67 -1.12 -12.10 15.35
C LYS A 67 -0.85 -10.61 15.13
N ILE A 68 -1.58 -9.96 14.21
CA ILE A 68 -1.42 -8.53 13.92
C ILE A 68 -1.78 -7.68 15.13
N ARG A 69 -2.92 -7.94 15.77
CA ARG A 69 -3.38 -7.19 16.96
C ARG A 69 -2.35 -7.23 18.08
N ARG A 70 -1.75 -8.40 18.35
CA ARG A 70 -0.67 -8.55 19.34
C ARG A 70 0.59 -7.71 19.03
N LYS A 71 0.87 -7.43 17.75
CA LYS A 71 2.04 -6.64 17.34
C LYS A 71 1.78 -5.14 17.41
N ILE A 72 0.58 -4.70 17.05
CA ILE A 72 0.23 -3.28 16.95
C ILE A 72 -0.26 -2.73 18.29
N ASN A 73 -0.82 -3.58 19.15
CA ASN A 73 -1.30 -3.23 20.48
C ASN A 73 -0.61 -4.16 21.51
N PRO A 74 0.66 -3.91 21.85
CA PRO A 74 1.43 -4.75 22.78
C PRO A 74 0.86 -4.70 24.21
#